data_AF-A0A6I6JZW9-F1
#
_entry.id   AF-A0A6I6JZW9-F1
#
_cell.length_a   1.000
_cell.length_b   1.000
_cell.length_c   1.000
_cell.angle_alpha   90.00
_cell.angle_beta   90.00
_cell.angle_gamma   90.00
#
_symmetry.space_group_name_H-M   'P 1'
#
loop_
_entity.id
_entity.type
_entity.pdbx_description
1 polymer ?
#
loop_
_entity_poly.entity_id
_entity_poly.type
_entity_poly.pdbx_seq_one_letter_code
_entity_poly.pdbx_strand_id
1 'polypeptide(L)'
;MKRVVAFVFMLTFSIGSFSQTNQIAANSQASDSSGFYTMKLNAVYCEDLLMYSYERLFPLDERLALALKGGFMIWDPFLPLAELALVSGGPKSFFEAGAGSIVDVFGGGGFFTMRVGYRYQGPKGFLLKGSAIYSPDNFILPLIGIGYAF
;
A
#
# COMPACT_ATOMS: atom_id res chain seq x y z
N MET A 1 -25.69 11.15 -15.08
CA MET A 1 -24.81 11.71 -14.02
C MET A 1 -25.50 11.76 -12.64
N LYS A 2 -25.94 10.63 -12.06
CA LYS A 2 -26.56 10.60 -10.70
C LYS A 2 -26.12 9.40 -9.83
N ARG A 3 -25.04 8.69 -10.19
CA ARG A 3 -24.56 7.50 -9.44
C ARG A 3 -23.19 7.67 -8.78
N VAL A 4 -22.51 8.81 -8.97
CA VAL A 4 -21.15 9.04 -8.46
C VAL A 4 -21.13 9.58 -7.02
N VAL A 5 -22.26 10.10 -6.51
CA VAL A 5 -22.31 10.72 -5.17
C VAL A 5 -22.42 9.69 -4.03
N ALA A 6 -22.85 8.45 -4.31
CA ALA A 6 -23.04 7.44 -3.27
C ALA A 6 -21.72 6.82 -2.76
N PHE A 7 -20.65 6.81 -3.56
CA PHE A 7 -19.39 6.15 -3.20
C PHE A 7 -18.51 6.98 -2.26
N VAL A 8 -18.61 8.31 -2.32
CA VAL A 8 -17.83 9.21 -1.45
C VAL A 8 -18.38 9.23 -0.02
N PHE A 9 -19.68 8.95 0.17
CA PHE A 9 -20.30 8.95 1.49
C PHE A 9 -20.07 7.66 2.30
N MET A 10 -19.76 6.53 1.65
CA MET A 10 -19.38 5.30 2.36
C MET A 10 -17.92 5.30 2.83
N LEU A 11 -17.04 6.08 2.19
CA LEU A 11 -15.61 6.11 2.57
C LEU A 11 -15.36 6.99 3.81
N THR A 12 -16.22 7.97 4.09
CA THR A 12 -16.07 8.85 5.26
C THR A 12 -16.65 8.26 6.54
N PHE A 13 -17.59 7.31 6.46
CA PHE A 13 -18.22 6.73 7.65
C PHE A 13 -17.36 5.62 8.32
N SER A 14 -16.45 4.99 7.59
CA SER A 14 -15.54 3.96 8.13
C SER A 14 -14.30 4.53 8.84
N ILE A 15 -14.03 5.83 8.72
CA ILE A 15 -12.93 6.50 9.44
C ILE A 15 -13.35 6.90 10.88
N GLY A 16 -14.67 7.02 11.15
CA GLY A 16 -15.19 7.42 12.46
C GLY A 16 -15.23 6.32 13.53
N SER A 17 -15.19 5.04 13.15
CA SER A 17 -15.44 3.92 14.08
C SER A 17 -14.19 3.33 14.74
N PHE A 18 -12.99 3.84 14.43
CA PHE A 18 -11.72 3.30 14.97
C PHE A 18 -11.10 4.13 16.11
N SER A 19 -11.82 5.09 16.69
CA SER A 19 -11.25 6.06 17.63
C SER A 19 -11.35 5.71 19.12
N GLN A 20 -11.95 4.58 19.55
CA GLN A 20 -12.20 4.34 20.98
C GLN A 20 -11.50 3.16 21.66
N THR A 21 -10.62 2.40 20.98
CA THR A 21 -9.93 1.27 21.66
C THR A 21 -8.62 1.66 22.36
N ASN A 22 -8.13 2.90 22.20
CA ASN A 22 -6.78 3.29 22.67
C ASN A 22 -6.69 3.91 24.07
N GLN A 23 -7.80 4.05 24.83
CA GLN A 23 -7.70 4.58 26.20
C GLN A 23 -7.21 3.54 27.24
N ILE A 24 -7.21 2.24 26.93
CA ILE A 24 -6.71 1.22 27.86
C ILE A 24 -5.18 1.07 27.80
N ALA A 25 -4.53 1.55 26.73
CA ALA A 25 -3.07 1.46 26.56
C ALA A 25 -2.28 2.66 27.11
N ALA A 26 -2.96 3.70 27.63
CA ALA A 26 -2.34 4.97 28.00
C ALA A 26 -1.53 4.94 29.31
N ASN A 27 -1.55 3.84 30.08
CA ASN A 27 -0.91 3.77 31.40
C ASN A 27 0.30 2.80 31.49
N SER A 28 0.82 2.26 30.38
CA SER A 28 1.87 1.22 30.45
C SER A 28 3.11 1.44 29.61
N GLN A 29 3.34 2.62 29.02
CA GLN A 29 4.58 2.87 28.26
C GLN A 29 5.11 4.29 28.44
N ALA A 30 5.53 4.58 29.68
CA ALA A 30 6.57 5.57 29.94
C ALA A 30 7.84 4.80 30.32
N SER A 31 8.79 4.70 29.37
CA SER A 31 10.18 4.20 29.50
C SER A 31 10.53 3.14 28.44
N ASP A 32 10.86 3.57 27.22
CA ASP A 32 11.89 2.85 26.42
C ASP A 32 12.40 3.74 25.27
N SER A 33 13.47 4.49 25.56
CA SER A 33 14.17 5.38 24.64
C SER A 33 15.22 4.66 23.78
N SER A 34 14.91 3.45 23.33
CA SER A 34 15.67 2.68 22.32
C SER A 34 14.73 1.75 21.51
N GLY A 35 13.43 2.07 21.49
CA GLY A 35 12.39 1.23 20.91
C GLY A 35 12.63 0.93 19.43
N PHE A 36 12.86 -0.35 19.14
CA PHE A 36 12.90 -0.91 17.80
C PHE A 36 11.75 -0.33 16.98
N TYR A 37 12.08 0.23 15.82
CA TYR A 37 11.04 0.68 14.90
C TYR A 37 10.14 -0.51 14.56
N THR A 38 8.90 -0.44 15.01
CA THR A 38 7.92 -1.48 14.71
C THR A 38 7.33 -1.16 13.34
N MET A 39 7.64 -2.01 12.36
CA MET A 39 7.07 -1.94 11.01
C MET A 39 5.54 -1.98 11.12
N LYS A 40 4.86 -1.09 10.38
CA LYS A 40 3.40 -1.07 10.34
C LYS A 40 2.94 -2.05 9.28
N LEU A 41 2.02 -2.94 9.64
CA LEU A 41 1.73 -4.12 8.83
C LEU A 41 0.67 -3.87 7.76
N ASN A 42 -0.17 -2.85 7.92
CA ASN A 42 -1.21 -2.54 6.95
C ASN A 42 -0.97 -1.14 6.42
N ALA A 43 -1.17 -0.96 5.12
CA ALA A 43 -0.96 0.31 4.45
C ALA A 43 -2.01 0.54 3.37
N VAL A 44 -2.35 1.81 3.16
CA VAL A 44 -3.11 2.27 2.00
C VAL A 44 -2.28 3.26 1.21
N TYR A 45 -2.37 3.18 -0.12
CA TYR A 45 -1.58 3.96 -1.05
C TYR A 45 -2.45 4.61 -2.13
N CYS A 46 -2.01 5.80 -2.52
CA CYS A 46 -2.36 6.46 -3.76
C CYS A 46 -1.07 6.67 -4.56
N GLU A 47 -0.90 5.93 -5.65
CA GLU A 47 0.23 5.99 -6.58
C GLU A 47 -0.20 6.79 -7.84
N ASP A 48 0.48 7.90 -8.11
CA ASP A 48 0.26 8.83 -9.23
C ASP A 48 -1.19 9.32 -9.43
N LEU A 49 -2.01 9.35 -8.36
CA LEU A 49 -3.45 9.66 -8.39
C LEU A 49 -4.31 8.70 -9.22
N LEU A 50 -3.69 7.74 -9.91
CA LEU A 50 -4.34 6.78 -10.78
C LEU A 50 -4.54 5.44 -10.09
N MET A 51 -3.69 5.06 -9.14
CA MET A 51 -3.74 3.75 -8.53
C MET A 51 -3.97 3.82 -7.03
N TYR A 52 -5.02 3.15 -6.56
CA TYR A 52 -5.38 3.04 -5.16
C TYR A 52 -5.20 1.61 -4.74
N SER A 53 -4.51 1.39 -3.62
CA SER A 53 -4.21 0.04 -3.18
C SER A 53 -4.13 -0.06 -1.67
N TYR A 54 -4.49 -1.24 -1.19
CA TYR A 54 -4.26 -1.72 0.15
C TYR A 54 -3.11 -2.72 0.12
N GLU A 55 -2.24 -2.67 1.10
CA GLU A 55 -1.10 -3.57 1.23
C GLU A 55 -1.04 -4.13 2.64
N ARG A 56 -0.76 -5.43 2.76
CA ARG A 56 -0.51 -6.12 4.02
C ARG A 56 0.88 -6.75 4.00
N LEU A 57 1.68 -6.44 5.00
CA LEU A 57 2.99 -7.01 5.26
C LEU A 57 2.88 -8.21 6.20
N PHE A 58 3.58 -9.27 5.83
CA PHE A 58 3.79 -10.48 6.60
C PHE A 58 5.29 -10.54 6.95
N PRO A 59 5.68 -10.09 8.16
CA PRO A 59 7.08 -10.08 8.55
C PRO A 59 7.61 -11.51 8.58
N LEU A 60 8.73 -11.74 7.89
CA LEU A 60 9.48 -12.99 7.91
C LEU A 60 10.65 -12.91 8.89
N ASP A 61 11.24 -11.71 9.01
CA ASP A 61 12.36 -11.38 9.89
C ASP A 61 12.34 -9.87 10.22
N GLU A 62 13.28 -9.38 11.05
CA GLU A 62 13.42 -7.96 11.41
C GLU A 62 13.62 -7.05 10.20
N ARG A 63 14.19 -7.59 9.11
CA ARG A 63 14.54 -6.84 7.90
C ARG A 63 13.81 -7.31 6.66
N LEU A 64 12.97 -8.34 6.76
CA LEU A 64 12.37 -9.00 5.60
C LEU A 64 10.88 -9.26 5.83
N ALA A 65 10.07 -8.94 4.84
CA ALA A 65 8.63 -9.20 4.85
C ALA A 65 8.12 -9.57 3.46
N LEU A 66 7.01 -10.29 3.41
CA LEU A 66 6.21 -10.43 2.19
C LEU A 66 5.11 -9.39 2.21
N ALA A 67 4.89 -8.69 1.10
CA ALA A 67 3.79 -7.76 0.91
C ALA A 67 2.75 -8.36 -0.03
N LEU A 68 1.51 -8.41 0.43
CA LEU A 68 0.35 -8.69 -0.42
C LEU A 68 -0.38 -7.37 -0.68
N LYS A 69 -0.40 -6.96 -1.94
CA LYS A 69 -1.02 -5.72 -2.40
C LYS A 69 -2.24 -6.04 -3.26
N GLY A 70 -3.36 -5.38 -2.97
CA GLY A 70 -4.58 -5.47 -3.74
C GLY A 70 -5.15 -4.08 -3.95
N GLY A 71 -5.71 -3.81 -5.11
CA GLY A 71 -6.19 -2.47 -5.42
C GLY A 71 -6.78 -2.36 -6.81
N PHE A 72 -6.70 -1.15 -7.34
CA PHE A 72 -7.16 -0.86 -8.69
C PHE A 72 -6.44 0.33 -9.27
N MET A 73 -6.41 0.36 -10.60
CA MET A 73 -6.01 1.50 -11.39
C MET A 73 -7.25 2.12 -12.03
N ILE A 74 -7.39 3.43 -11.85
CA ILE A 74 -8.32 4.29 -12.57
C ILE A 74 -7.73 4.49 -13.96
N TRP A 75 -8.03 3.54 -14.83
CA TRP A 75 -7.88 3.65 -16.28
C TRP A 75 -9.27 3.50 -16.91
N ASP A 76 -9.42 3.74 -18.20
CA ASP A 76 -10.66 3.42 -18.93
C ASP A 76 -10.43 2.11 -19.70
N PRO A 77 -10.90 0.94 -19.21
CA PRO A 77 -11.76 0.69 -18.05
C PRO A 77 -11.00 0.56 -16.71
N PHE A 78 -11.73 0.52 -15.59
CA PHE A 78 -11.18 0.26 -14.25
C PHE A 78 -10.49 -1.11 -14.20
N LEU A 79 -9.23 -1.14 -13.76
CA LEU A 79 -8.42 -2.36 -13.77
C LEU A 79 -8.07 -2.80 -12.35
N PRO A 80 -8.62 -3.93 -11.86
CA PRO A 80 -8.18 -4.54 -10.61
C PRO A 80 -6.69 -4.89 -10.64
N LEU A 81 -6.02 -4.73 -9.49
CA LEU A 81 -4.61 -5.02 -9.29
C LEU A 81 -4.46 -6.04 -8.15
N ALA A 82 -3.62 -7.04 -8.36
CA ALA A 82 -3.08 -7.89 -7.30
C ALA A 82 -1.57 -8.03 -7.49
N GLU A 83 -0.80 -7.90 -6.41
CA GLU A 83 0.65 -7.97 -6.44
C GLU A 83 1.18 -8.65 -5.17
N LEU A 84 2.22 -9.47 -5.34
CA LEU A 84 3.00 -10.06 -4.27
C LEU A 84 4.43 -9.54 -4.39
N ALA A 85 4.97 -9.00 -3.30
CA ALA A 85 6.32 -8.45 -3.29
C ALA A 85 7.12 -8.94 -2.07
N LEU A 86 8.43 -9.00 -2.24
CA LEU A 86 9.39 -9.10 -1.17
C LEU A 86 9.80 -7.68 -0.75
N VAL A 87 9.76 -7.42 0.55
CA VAL A 87 10.13 -6.13 1.14
C VAL A 87 11.32 -6.36 2.06
N SER A 88 12.42 -5.67 1.81
CA SER A 88 13.64 -5.80 2.61
C SER A 88 14.25 -4.45 2.94
N GLY A 89 14.71 -4.25 4.17
CA GLY A 89 15.32 -2.97 4.54
C GLY A 89 15.59 -2.76 6.01
N GLY A 90 15.69 -1.48 6.36
CA GLY A 90 15.98 -1.02 7.71
C GLY A 90 14.80 -0.28 8.35
N PRO A 91 15.00 0.37 9.49
CA PRO A 91 13.93 0.92 10.32
C PRO A 91 12.96 1.87 9.65
N LYS A 92 13.26 2.53 8.53
CA LYS A 92 12.30 3.46 7.88
C LYS A 92 12.30 3.35 6.37
N SER A 93 13.16 2.50 5.83
CA SER A 93 13.60 2.55 4.44
C SER A 93 13.66 1.12 3.96
N PHE A 94 12.79 0.77 3.02
CA PHE A 94 12.71 -0.59 2.50
C PHE A 94 12.74 -0.56 0.98
N PHE A 95 13.43 -1.53 0.41
CA PHE A 95 13.37 -1.88 -0.99
C PHE A 95 12.29 -2.93 -1.20
N GLU A 96 11.61 -2.85 -2.33
CA GLU A 96 10.53 -3.74 -2.70
C GLU A 96 10.80 -4.29 -4.09
N ALA A 97 10.57 -5.59 -4.25
CA ALA A 97 10.57 -6.23 -5.56
C ALA A 97 9.46 -7.26 -5.61
N GLY A 98 8.62 -7.21 -6.65
CA GLY A 98 7.43 -8.02 -6.71
C GLY A 98 6.94 -8.30 -8.11
N ALA A 99 5.95 -9.17 -8.17
CA ALA A 99 5.22 -9.49 -9.38
C ALA A 99 3.73 -9.47 -9.08
N GLY A 100 2.96 -9.07 -10.07
CA GLY A 100 1.53 -8.89 -9.95
C GLY A 100 0.83 -9.00 -11.29
N SER A 101 -0.48 -8.80 -11.24
CA SER A 101 -1.29 -8.68 -12.43
C SER A 101 -2.28 -7.52 -12.30
N ILE A 102 -2.41 -6.79 -13.40
CA ILE A 102 -3.50 -5.85 -13.63
C ILE A 102 -4.49 -6.56 -14.55
N VAL A 103 -5.70 -6.83 -14.05
CA VAL A 103 -6.69 -7.64 -14.77
C VAL A 103 -7.59 -6.72 -15.59
N ASP A 104 -7.66 -6.93 -16.91
CA ASP A 104 -8.75 -6.36 -17.70
C ASP A 104 -10.00 -7.22 -17.57
N VAL A 105 -11.02 -6.70 -16.89
CA VAL A 105 -12.28 -7.38 -16.62
C VAL A 105 -13.17 -7.47 -17.86
N PHE A 106 -12.86 -6.73 -18.93
CA PHE A 106 -13.70 -6.61 -20.13
C PHE A 106 -13.24 -7.46 -21.32
N GLY A 107 -12.26 -8.34 -21.13
CA GLY A 107 -11.91 -9.39 -22.10
C GLY A 107 -10.53 -9.26 -22.75
N GLY A 108 -9.70 -8.28 -22.36
CA GLY A 108 -8.35 -8.07 -22.89
C GLY A 108 -7.24 -8.94 -22.32
N GLY A 109 -7.53 -9.80 -21.33
CA GLY A 109 -6.49 -10.56 -20.61
C GLY A 109 -5.78 -9.71 -19.55
N GLY A 110 -5.19 -10.36 -18.55
CA GLY A 110 -4.44 -9.66 -17.49
C GLY A 110 -3.03 -9.32 -17.94
N PHE A 111 -2.54 -8.14 -17.58
CA PHE A 111 -1.14 -7.77 -17.75
C PHE A 111 -0.33 -8.33 -16.60
N PHE A 112 0.72 -9.08 -16.91
CA PHE A 112 1.73 -9.42 -15.91
C PHE A 112 2.63 -8.21 -15.67
N THR A 113 2.81 -7.85 -14.41
CA THR A 113 3.61 -6.70 -14.01
C THR A 113 4.70 -7.13 -13.05
N MET A 114 5.92 -6.67 -13.28
CA MET A 114 7.00 -6.72 -12.30
C MET A 114 7.18 -5.33 -11.70
N ARG A 115 7.46 -5.24 -10.41
CA ARG A 115 7.75 -3.97 -9.72
C ARG A 115 9.09 -4.06 -9.04
N VAL A 116 9.84 -2.96 -9.13
CA VAL A 116 10.93 -2.67 -8.19
C VAL A 116 10.73 -1.27 -7.62
N GLY A 117 11.06 -1.08 -6.35
CA GLY A 117 10.82 0.20 -5.72
C GLY A 117 11.47 0.37 -4.36
N TYR A 118 11.22 1.54 -3.81
CA TYR A 118 11.64 1.99 -2.50
C TYR A 118 10.42 2.54 -1.77
N ARG A 119 10.29 2.20 -0.49
CA ARG A 119 9.32 2.78 0.42
C ARG A 119 10.05 3.44 1.58
N TYR A 120 9.56 4.60 1.97
CA TYR A 120 9.87 5.25 3.22
C TYR A 120 8.64 5.22 4.12
N GLN A 121 8.83 4.82 5.38
CA GLN A 121 7.79 4.84 6.40
C GLN A 121 8.19 5.80 7.52
N GLY A 122 7.54 6.96 7.50
CA GLY A 122 7.79 8.11 8.36
C GLY A 122 6.99 8.10 9.66
N PRO A 123 7.06 9.22 10.40
CA PRO A 123 6.32 9.39 11.65
C PRO A 123 4.81 9.28 11.45
N LYS A 124 4.10 8.84 12.49
CA LYS A 124 2.63 8.78 12.54
C LYS A 124 2.00 7.96 11.40
N GLY A 125 2.74 7.04 10.78
CA GLY A 125 2.23 6.20 9.69
C GLY A 125 2.37 6.82 8.30
N PHE A 126 3.01 7.98 8.13
CA PHE A 126 3.24 8.53 6.81
C PHE A 126 4.03 7.56 5.91
N LEU A 127 3.60 7.39 4.66
CA LEU A 127 4.31 6.59 3.67
C LEU A 127 4.61 7.39 2.42
N LEU A 128 5.82 7.20 1.89
CA LEU A 128 6.23 7.65 0.57
C LEU A 128 6.80 6.44 -0.19
N LYS A 129 6.42 6.27 -1.44
CA LYS A 129 6.90 5.22 -2.33
C LYS A 129 7.42 5.83 -3.62
N GLY A 130 8.52 5.28 -4.12
CA GLY A 130 8.97 5.46 -5.50
C GLY A 130 9.17 4.08 -6.10
N SER A 131 8.57 3.79 -7.25
CA SER A 131 8.71 2.47 -7.89
C SER A 131 8.70 2.59 -9.40
N ALA A 132 9.14 1.53 -10.07
CA ALA A 132 8.95 1.35 -11.50
C ALA A 132 8.20 0.04 -11.70
N ILE A 133 7.08 0.10 -12.43
CA ILE A 133 6.38 -1.08 -12.93
C ILE A 133 6.87 -1.36 -14.34
N TYR A 134 7.22 -2.61 -14.60
CA TYR A 134 7.54 -3.12 -15.91
C TYR A 134 6.50 -4.16 -16.33
N SER A 135 5.95 -4.00 -17.53
CA SER A 135 5.12 -5.00 -18.21
C SER A 135 5.83 -5.38 -19.50
N PRO A 136 6.22 -6.67 -19.71
CA PRO A 136 6.98 -7.10 -20.89
C PRO A 136 6.40 -6.62 -22.21
N ASP A 137 5.07 -6.63 -22.30
CA ASP A 137 4.35 -6.34 -23.55
C ASP A 137 3.88 -4.88 -23.68
N ASN A 138 4.14 -4.01 -22.70
CA ASN A 138 3.54 -2.68 -22.69
C ASN A 138 4.52 -1.54 -22.42
N PHE A 139 5.08 -1.45 -21.21
CA PHE A 139 5.74 -0.22 -20.75
C PHE A 139 6.63 -0.43 -19.52
N ILE A 140 7.49 0.56 -19.29
CA ILE A 140 8.06 0.88 -17.97
C ILE A 140 7.37 2.14 -17.49
N LEU A 141 6.73 2.09 -16.32
CA LEU A 141 6.02 3.21 -15.72
C LEU A 141 6.66 3.56 -14.37
N PRO A 142 7.38 4.70 -14.27
CA PRO A 142 7.78 5.23 -12.96
C PRO A 142 6.53 5.70 -12.22
N LEU A 143 6.48 5.45 -10.91
CA LEU A 143 5.37 5.78 -10.03
C LEU A 143 5.87 6.40 -8.74
N ILE A 144 5.17 7.42 -8.26
CA ILE A 144 5.35 7.99 -6.93
C ILE A 144 4.04 7.79 -6.14
N GLY A 145 4.17 7.21 -4.95
CA GLY A 145 3.05 6.92 -4.07
C GLY A 145 3.13 7.67 -2.76
N ILE A 146 1.99 8.17 -2.29
CA ILE A 146 1.82 8.60 -0.90
C ILE A 146 0.80 7.70 -0.22
N GLY A 147 0.96 7.49 1.08
CA GLY A 147 0.10 6.57 1.80
C GLY A 147 0.11 6.74 3.30
N TYR A 148 -0.60 5.82 3.94
CA TYR A 148 -0.73 5.75 5.39
C TYR A 148 -0.63 4.32 5.90
N ALA A 149 0.21 4.08 6.91
CA ALA A 149 0.45 2.79 7.55
C ALA A 149 -0.11 2.78 8.97
N PHE A 150 -0.78 1.69 9.37
CA PHE A 150 -1.40 1.56 10.70
C PHE A 150 -1.15 0.22 11.38
#